data_AF-A0A953F401-F1
#
_entry.id   AF-A0A953F401-F1
#
_cell.length_a   1.000
_cell.length_b   1.000
_cell.length_c   1.000
_cell.angle_alpha   90.00
_cell.angle_beta   90.00
_cell.angle_gamma   90.00
#
_symmetry.space_group_name_H-M   'P 1'
#
loop_
_entity.id
_entity.type
_entity.pdbx_description
1 polymer ?
#
loop_
_entity_poly.entity_id
_entity_poly.type
_entity_poly.pdbx_seq_one_letter_code
_entity_poly.pdbx_strand_id
1 'polypeptide(L)'
;MKTRKFNKVIAGYHILMIISNSDGEFSPEEGLMMVDYLSESFPFNVNLDNELEELSKLPRDEYYNHFVKAMGDFYEDSTEKERIDFLNKAVKMVIADKKITVEENQFLNELFNGWDIEHLEG
;
A
#
# COMPACT_ATOMS: atom_id res chain seq x y z
N MET A 1 13.70 -11.53 15.23
CA MET A 1 12.88 -10.38 15.69
C MET A 1 11.42 -10.78 15.57
N LYS A 2 10.57 -10.53 16.57
CA LYS A 2 9.12 -10.65 16.38
C LYS A 2 8.69 -9.44 15.55
N THR A 3 8.31 -9.66 14.31
CA THR A 3 7.69 -8.64 13.46
C THR A 3 6.36 -8.24 14.11
N ARG A 4 6.17 -6.93 14.36
CA ARG A 4 4.91 -6.38 14.91
C ARG A 4 3.82 -6.58 13.86
N LYS A 5 2.66 -7.16 14.20
CA LYS A 5 1.49 -7.19 13.30
C LYS A 5 0.95 -5.77 13.10
N PHE A 6 0.75 -5.34 11.86
CA PHE A 6 0.05 -4.11 11.53
C PHE A 6 -1.46 -4.36 11.61
N ASN A 7 -2.23 -3.36 12.03
CA ASN A 7 -3.67 -3.41 11.77
C ASN A 7 -3.90 -3.14 10.27
N LYS A 8 -5.06 -3.56 9.75
CA LYS A 8 -5.43 -3.38 8.34
C LYS A 8 -5.10 -2.00 7.75
N VAL A 9 -5.40 -0.91 8.47
CA VAL A 9 -5.23 0.43 7.90
C VAL A 9 -3.77 0.83 7.83
N ILE A 10 -2.99 0.52 8.86
CA ILE A 10 -1.53 0.72 8.83
C ILE A 10 -0.91 -0.18 7.77
N ALA A 11 -1.33 -1.44 7.67
CA ALA A 11 -0.88 -2.33 6.61
C ALA A 11 -1.13 -1.74 5.21
N GLY A 12 -2.34 -1.22 4.96
CA GLY A 12 -2.69 -0.57 3.70
C GLY A 12 -1.88 0.70 3.44
N TYR A 13 -1.62 1.50 4.47
CA TYR A 13 -0.76 2.67 4.37
C TYR A 13 0.68 2.30 3.94
N HIS A 14 1.28 1.28 4.54
CA HIS A 14 2.62 0.83 4.15
C HIS A 14 2.65 0.23 2.74
N ILE A 15 1.60 -0.49 2.33
CA ILE A 15 1.46 -1.00 0.96
C ILE A 15 1.48 0.16 -0.04
N LEU A 16 0.63 1.19 0.17
CA LEU A 16 0.56 2.35 -0.73
C LEU A 16 1.88 3.13 -0.75
N MET A 17 2.50 3.36 0.41
CA MET A 17 3.79 4.03 0.51
C MET A 17 4.91 3.32 -0.24
N ILE A 18 4.94 1.98 -0.19
CA ILE A 18 5.97 1.21 -0.90
C ILE A 18 5.72 1.26 -2.41
N ILE A 19 4.48 1.12 -2.86
CA ILE A 19 4.13 1.22 -4.29
C ILE A 19 4.59 2.58 -4.82
N SER A 20 4.11 3.67 -4.23
CA SER A 20 4.39 5.05 -4.67
C SER A 20 5.83 5.53 -4.51
N ASN A 21 6.70 4.76 -3.87
CA ASN A 21 8.11 5.14 -3.70
C ASN A 21 9.06 4.04 -4.19
N SER A 22 8.53 3.09 -4.99
CA SER A 22 9.27 1.91 -5.44
C SER A 22 10.34 2.24 -6.47
N ASP A 23 10.11 3.25 -7.31
CA ASP A 23 11.09 3.84 -8.23
C ASP A 23 11.98 4.91 -7.54
N GLY A 24 11.53 5.43 -6.40
CA GLY A 24 12.20 6.46 -5.61
C GLY A 24 11.80 7.88 -5.98
N GLU A 25 10.78 8.06 -6.80
CA GLU A 25 10.04 9.30 -6.96
C GLU A 25 8.77 9.23 -6.10
N PHE A 26 8.24 10.37 -5.65
CA PHE A 26 6.98 10.42 -4.90
C PHE A 26 6.27 11.71 -5.26
N SER A 27 5.09 11.61 -5.87
CA SER A 27 4.37 12.78 -6.34
C SER A 27 3.49 13.40 -5.22
N PRO A 28 3.25 14.73 -5.25
CA PRO A 28 2.28 15.36 -4.38
C PRO A 28 0.86 14.77 -4.48
N GLU A 29 0.46 14.34 -5.69
CA GLU A 29 -0.84 13.75 -5.97
C GLU A 29 -1.04 12.40 -5.26
N GLU A 30 -0.02 11.53 -5.26
CA GLU A 30 -0.03 10.28 -4.50
C GLU A 30 -0.10 10.53 -3.00
N GLY A 31 0.61 11.55 -2.52
CA GLY A 31 0.51 12.00 -1.13
C GLY A 31 -0.91 12.38 -0.73
N LEU A 32 -1.64 13.11 -1.58
CA LEU A 32 -3.05 13.45 -1.34
C LEU A 32 -3.94 12.20 -1.31
N MET A 33 -3.74 11.27 -2.24
CA MET A 33 -4.50 10.01 -2.28
C MET A 33 -4.29 9.16 -1.02
N MET A 34 -3.08 9.19 -0.43
CA MET A 34 -2.82 8.52 0.86
C MET A 34 -3.54 9.20 2.02
N VAL A 35 -3.60 10.54 2.04
CA VAL A 35 -4.40 11.27 3.04
C VAL A 35 -5.88 10.91 2.90
N ASP A 36 -6.39 10.79 1.68
CA ASP A 36 -7.77 10.37 1.43
C ASP A 36 -8.03 8.95 1.93
N TYR A 37 -7.13 8.00 1.63
CA TYR A 37 -7.21 6.62 2.13
C TYR A 37 -7.30 6.57 3.66
N LEU A 38 -6.44 7.32 4.35
CA LEU A 38 -6.40 7.37 5.81
C LEU A 38 -7.66 8.01 6.39
N SER A 39 -8.15 9.08 5.76
CA SER A 39 -9.35 9.81 6.19
C SER A 39 -10.64 9.01 6.00
N GLU A 40 -10.73 8.20 4.95
CA GLU A 40 -11.86 7.30 4.73
C GLU A 40 -11.83 6.10 5.67
N SER A 41 -10.64 5.65 6.05
CA SER A 41 -10.45 4.47 6.90
C SER A 41 -10.61 4.76 8.40
N PHE A 42 -10.56 6.02 8.82
CA PHE A 42 -10.69 6.42 10.22
C PHE A 42 -11.58 7.65 10.44
N PRO A 43 -12.52 7.61 11.41
CA PRO A 43 -13.22 8.79 11.88
C PRO A 43 -12.40 9.68 12.86
N PHE A 44 -11.14 9.34 13.17
CA PHE A 44 -10.29 10.04 14.13
C PHE A 44 -8.83 10.15 13.65
N ASN A 45 -8.05 11.10 14.19
CA ASN A 45 -6.64 11.31 13.85
C ASN A 45 -5.78 10.08 14.16
N VAL A 46 -5.15 9.52 13.13
CA VAL A 46 -4.14 8.46 13.25
C VAL A 46 -2.78 9.13 13.51
N ASN A 47 -2.06 8.68 14.53
CA ASN A 47 -0.64 9.03 14.65
C ASN A 47 0.16 8.08 13.75
N LEU A 48 0.81 8.65 12.74
CA LEU A 48 1.66 7.93 11.78
C LEU A 48 3.15 8.18 12.01
N ASP A 49 3.53 8.90 13.06
CA ASP A 49 4.92 9.35 13.26
C ASP A 49 5.88 8.14 13.31
N ASN A 50 5.49 7.09 14.05
CA ASN A 50 6.26 5.85 14.14
C ASN A 50 6.35 5.11 12.81
N GLU A 51 5.26 5.11 12.04
CA GLU A 51 5.16 4.38 10.78
C GLU A 51 5.96 5.09 9.67
N LEU A 52 5.92 6.43 9.66
CA LEU A 52 6.77 7.29 8.85
C LEU A 52 8.25 7.11 9.19
N GLU A 53 8.59 7.08 10.48
CA GLU A 53 9.96 6.84 10.93
C GLU A 53 10.45 5.45 10.48
N GLU A 54 9.61 4.42 10.60
CA GLU A 54 9.91 3.06 10.17
C GLU A 54 10.18 3.00 8.66
N LEU A 55 9.27 3.54 7.84
CA LEU A 55 9.42 3.58 6.37
C LEU A 55 10.62 4.44 5.93
N SER A 56 10.90 5.55 6.61
CA SER A 56 12.03 6.44 6.27
C SER A 56 13.40 5.77 6.45
N LYS A 57 13.48 4.76 7.33
CA LYS A 57 14.70 4.01 7.63
C LYS A 57 14.75 2.68 6.90
N LEU A 58 13.69 2.29 6.20
CA LEU A 58 13.60 1.02 5.50
C LEU A 58 14.52 1.04 4.27
N PRO A 59 15.50 0.14 4.18
CA PRO A 59 16.32 0.01 2.97
C PRO A 59 15.48 -0.46 1.77
N ARG A 60 15.77 0.04 0.55
CA ARG A 60 15.01 -0.34 -0.66
C ARG A 60 15.02 -1.85 -0.93
N ASP A 61 16.11 -2.54 -0.59
CA ASP A 61 16.23 -4.00 -0.71
C ASP A 61 15.34 -4.76 0.29
N GLU A 62 14.86 -4.11 1.34
CA GLU A 62 13.88 -4.67 2.27
C GLU A 62 12.42 -4.33 1.93
N TYR A 63 12.18 -3.45 0.94
CA TYR A 63 10.82 -3.04 0.55
C TYR A 63 9.93 -4.22 0.22
N TYR A 64 10.43 -5.18 -0.57
CA TYR A 64 9.64 -6.36 -0.94
C TYR A 64 9.22 -7.20 0.27
N ASN A 65 10.13 -7.44 1.20
CA ASN A 65 9.82 -8.21 2.41
C ASN A 65 8.80 -7.48 3.30
N HIS A 66 8.98 -6.17 3.44
CA HIS A 66 8.05 -5.33 4.20
C HIS A 66 6.66 -5.30 3.56
N PHE A 67 6.62 -5.20 2.24
CA PHE A 67 5.42 -5.21 1.43
C PHE A 67 4.63 -6.51 1.58
N VAL A 68 5.28 -7.67 1.39
CA VAL A 68 4.64 -8.98 1.54
C VAL A 68 4.09 -9.18 2.96
N LYS A 69 4.83 -8.71 3.97
CA LYS A 69 4.37 -8.73 5.36
C LYS A 69 3.13 -7.86 5.55
N ALA A 70 3.13 -6.64 5.02
CA ALA A 70 1.97 -5.74 5.10
C ALA A 70 0.77 -6.29 4.33
N MET A 71 0.98 -6.91 3.17
CA MET A 71 -0.07 -7.61 2.42
C MET A 71 -0.71 -8.73 3.24
N GLY A 72 0.10 -9.54 3.92
CA GLY A 72 -0.39 -10.61 4.79
C GLY A 72 -1.22 -10.06 5.94
N ASP A 73 -0.71 -9.05 6.65
CA ASP A 73 -1.43 -8.41 7.75
C ASP A 73 -2.75 -7.76 7.28
N PHE A 74 -2.76 -7.12 6.10
CA PHE A 74 -3.97 -6.58 5.51
C PHE A 74 -4.98 -7.69 5.18
N TYR A 75 -4.51 -8.77 4.55
CA TYR A 75 -5.35 -9.89 4.13
C TYR A 75 -6.05 -10.54 5.33
N GLU A 76 -5.34 -10.77 6.43
CA GLU A 76 -5.88 -11.38 7.65
C GLU A 76 -7.04 -10.59 8.27
N ASP A 77 -6.99 -9.26 8.16
CA ASP A 77 -7.94 -8.35 8.81
C ASP A 77 -8.96 -7.74 7.82
N SER A 78 -8.98 -8.21 6.56
CA SER A 78 -9.85 -7.69 5.49
C SER A 78 -10.79 -8.76 4.91
N THR A 79 -11.97 -8.30 4.52
CA THR A 79 -12.88 -9.06 3.65
C THR A 79 -12.41 -8.96 2.20
N GLU A 80 -12.87 -9.90 1.36
CA GLU A 80 -12.60 -9.88 -0.08
C GLU A 80 -13.01 -8.56 -0.73
N LYS A 81 -14.20 -8.04 -0.38
CA LYS A 81 -14.67 -6.74 -0.85
C LYS A 81 -13.69 -5.62 -0.50
N GLU A 82 -13.21 -5.57 0.74
CA GLU A 82 -12.26 -4.55 1.17
C GLU A 82 -10.91 -4.66 0.44
N ARG A 83 -10.46 -5.88 0.10
CA ARG A 83 -9.26 -6.08 -0.72
C ARG A 83 -9.45 -5.58 -2.14
N ILE A 84 -10.59 -5.88 -2.76
CA ILE A 84 -10.96 -5.38 -4.10
C ILE A 84 -11.06 -3.85 -4.09
N ASP A 85 -11.75 -3.27 -3.11
CA ASP A 85 -11.90 -1.82 -2.96
C ASP A 85 -10.54 -1.14 -2.75
N PHE A 86 -9.67 -1.73 -1.92
CA PHE A 86 -8.31 -1.24 -1.70
C PHE A 86 -7.46 -1.31 -2.97
N LEU A 87 -7.49 -2.44 -3.68
CA LEU A 87 -6.72 -2.63 -4.91
C LEU A 87 -7.14 -1.63 -5.99
N ASN A 88 -8.45 -1.41 -6.15
CA ASN A 88 -8.97 -0.39 -7.05
C ASN A 88 -8.45 1.02 -6.72
N LYS A 89 -8.28 1.34 -5.43
CA LYS A 89 -7.69 2.63 -5.00
C LYS A 89 -6.20 2.67 -5.30
N ALA A 90 -5.45 1.62 -5.01
CA ALA A 90 -4.02 1.52 -5.30
C ALA A 90 -3.73 1.67 -6.80
N VAL A 91 -4.50 1.00 -7.66
CA VAL A 91 -4.40 1.14 -9.12
C VAL A 91 -4.72 2.57 -9.57
N LYS A 92 -5.78 3.18 -9.03
CA LYS A 92 -6.11 4.59 -9.35
C LYS A 92 -5.04 5.57 -8.91
N MET A 93 -4.38 5.32 -7.77
CA MET A 93 -3.29 6.14 -7.26
C MET A 93 -2.11 6.14 -8.25
N VAL A 94 -1.68 4.96 -8.70
CA VAL A 94 -0.55 4.81 -9.63
C VAL A 94 -0.88 5.31 -11.04
N ILE A 95 -2.14 5.19 -11.49
CA ILE A 95 -2.58 5.69 -12.81
C ILE A 95 -2.81 7.22 -12.80
N ALA A 96 -3.09 7.82 -11.64
CA ALA A 96 -3.27 9.26 -11.53
C ALA A 96 -2.00 10.02 -11.94
N ASP A 97 -0.84 9.47 -11.62
CA ASP A 97 0.39 9.82 -12.30
C ASP A 97 0.40 9.13 -13.67
N LYS A 98 0.50 9.88 -14.76
CA LYS A 98 0.22 9.39 -16.13
C LYS A 98 1.21 8.32 -16.63
N LYS A 99 2.11 7.84 -15.77
CA LYS A 99 3.18 6.91 -16.08
C LYS A 99 3.44 5.96 -14.92
N ILE A 100 2.75 4.83 -14.92
CA ILE A 100 3.13 3.67 -14.11
C ILE A 100 4.54 3.18 -14.49
N THR A 101 5.40 3.04 -13.49
CA THR A 101 6.74 2.46 -13.62
C THR A 101 6.71 0.93 -13.61
N VAL A 102 7.83 0.31 -13.98
CA VAL A 102 7.94 -1.16 -13.98
C VAL A 102 7.88 -1.68 -12.54
N GLU A 103 8.50 -0.96 -11.62
CA GLU A 103 8.60 -1.25 -10.19
C GLU A 103 7.22 -1.19 -9.51
N GLU A 104 6.45 -0.12 -9.73
CA GLU A 104 5.07 -0.01 -9.23
C GLU A 104 4.19 -1.13 -9.75
N ASN A 105 4.30 -1.43 -11.05
CA ASN A 105 3.54 -2.51 -11.67
C ASN A 105 3.90 -3.88 -11.09
N GLN A 106 5.16 -4.11 -10.70
CA GLN A 106 5.56 -5.35 -10.02
C GLN A 106 4.84 -5.51 -8.68
N PHE A 107 4.80 -4.47 -7.86
CA PHE A 107 4.10 -4.51 -6.58
C PHE A 107 2.57 -4.65 -6.74
N LEU A 108 1.97 -3.98 -7.73
CA LEU A 108 0.55 -4.16 -8.03
C LEU A 108 0.25 -5.60 -8.46
N ASN A 109 1.05 -6.18 -9.35
CA ASN A 109 0.87 -7.58 -9.77
C ASN A 109 1.01 -8.55 -8.60
N GLU A 110 1.94 -8.28 -7.66
CA GLU A 110 2.06 -9.07 -6.43
C GLU A 110 0.78 -9.01 -5.59
N LEU A 111 0.13 -7.84 -5.46
CA LEU A 111 -1.18 -7.73 -4.80
C LEU A 111 -2.27 -8.55 -5.50
N PHE A 112 -2.37 -8.45 -6.83
CA PHE A 112 -3.34 -9.23 -7.61
C PHE A 112 -3.16 -10.73 -7.39
N ASN A 113 -1.92 -11.22 -7.52
CA ASN A 113 -1.59 -12.63 -7.38
C ASN A 113 -1.75 -13.12 -5.93
N GLY A 114 -1.25 -12.35 -4.96
CA GLY A 114 -1.22 -12.73 -3.55
C GLY A 114 -2.60 -12.75 -2.88
N TRP A 115 -3.55 -11.98 -3.41
CA TRP A 115 -4.93 -11.95 -2.90
C TRP A 115 -5.92 -12.79 -3.71
N ASP A 116 -5.42 -13.51 -4.73
CA ASP A 116 -6.20 -14.34 -5.65
C ASP A 116 -7.38 -13.58 -6.29
N ILE A 117 -7.13 -12.30 -6.62
CA ILE A 117 -8.12 -11.45 -7.27
C ILE A 117 -7.96 -11.67 -8.77
N GLU A 118 -8.93 -12.34 -9.39
CA GLU A 118 -8.99 -12.45 -10.86
C GLU A 118 -8.88 -11.04 -11.46
N HIS A 119 -8.06 -10.92 -12.51
CA HIS A 119 -7.77 -9.64 -13.16
C HIS A 119 -9.07 -8.87 -13.41
N LEU A 120 -9.21 -7.69 -12.78
CA LEU A 120 -10.30 -6.78 -13.06
C LEU A 120 -10.05 -6.18 -14.45
N GLU A 121 -10.42 -6.92 -15.49
CA GLU A 121 -10.57 -6.35 -16.83
C GLU A 121 -11.77 -5.39 -16.80
N GLY A 122 -11.47 -4.09 -16.90
CA GLY A 122 -12.45 -3.00 -17.05
C GLY A 122 -11.93 -1.95 -18.00
#